data_AF-A8YBG4-F1
#
_entry.id   AF-A8YBG4-F1
#
_cell.length_a   1.000
_cell.length_b   1.000
_cell.length_c   1.000
_cell.angle_alpha   90.00
_cell.angle_beta   90.00
_cell.angle_gamma   90.00
#
_symmetry.space_group_name_H-M   'P 1'
#
loop_
_entity.id
_entity.type
_entity.pdbx_description
1 polymer ?
#
loop_
_entity_poly.entity_id
_entity_poly.type
_entity_poly.pdbx_seq_one_letter_code
_entity_poly.pdbx_strand_id
1 'polypeptide(L)'
;MYGAVKPRQGRSFFYEFSHLDGDCFGEYLLQLSQAFPNELHILQVDNAPAHMAGHLEIPDNIILFYQPSCCPEVNPATESLAVPEKFSGMGNF
;
A
#
# COMPACT_ATOMS: atom_id res chain seq x y z
N MET A 1 1.81 -2.06 9.56
CA MET A 1 1.25 -2.91 8.49
C MET A 1 1.02 -2.03 7.28
N TYR A 2 1.56 -2.39 6.12
CA TYR A 2 1.25 -1.74 4.85
C TYR A 2 0.40 -2.67 4.00
N GLY A 3 -0.56 -2.09 3.27
CA GLY A 3 -1.55 -2.86 2.54
C GLY A 3 -2.07 -2.11 1.32
N ALA A 4 -2.19 -2.82 0.21
CA ALA A 4 -2.85 -2.35 -1.00
C ALA A 4 -3.99 -3.31 -1.31
N VAL A 5 -5.16 -2.74 -1.60
CA VAL A 5 -6.35 -3.50 -2.00
C VAL A 5 -6.72 -3.06 -3.40
N LYS A 6 -7.00 -4.03 -4.29
CA LYS A 6 -7.52 -3.80 -5.63
C LYS A 6 -9.05 -3.97 -5.59
N PRO A 7 -9.83 -2.88 -5.43
CA PRO A 7 -11.23 -3.00 -5.03
C PRO A 7 -12.09 -3.76 -6.03
N ARG A 8 -11.77 -3.65 -7.33
CA ARG A 8 -12.54 -4.30 -8.40
C ARG A 8 -12.27 -5.80 -8.56
N GLN A 9 -11.18 -6.32 -8.01
CA GLN A 9 -10.77 -7.72 -8.19
C GLN A 9 -10.67 -8.49 -6.87
N GLY A 10 -10.92 -7.84 -5.72
CA GLY A 10 -10.85 -8.47 -4.40
C GLY A 10 -9.46 -8.97 -4.02
N ARG A 11 -8.41 -8.53 -4.72
CA ARG A 11 -7.02 -8.88 -4.40
C ARG A 11 -6.47 -7.90 -3.37
N SER A 12 -5.65 -8.41 -2.47
CA SER A 12 -4.97 -7.61 -1.46
C SER A 12 -3.53 -8.07 -1.30
N PHE A 13 -2.65 -7.13 -1.00
CA PHE A 13 -1.23 -7.35 -0.80
C PHE A 13 -0.78 -6.65 0.48
N PHE A 14 -0.45 -7.43 1.49
CA PHE A 14 -0.15 -6.95 2.84
C PHE A 14 1.22 -7.41 3.30
N TYR A 15 1.95 -6.51 3.96
CA TYR A 15 3.18 -6.83 4.67
C TYR A 15 3.20 -6.16 6.04
N GLU A 16 3.70 -6.90 7.02
CA GLU A 16 3.99 -6.37 8.35
C GLU A 16 5.45 -5.91 8.43
N PHE A 17 5.64 -4.70 8.95
CA PHE A 17 6.94 -4.08 9.13
C PHE A 17 7.06 -3.60 10.58
N SER A 18 8.28 -3.36 11.01
CA SER A 18 8.59 -2.90 12.36
C SER A 18 8.06 -1.50 12.64
N HIS A 19 8.01 -0.62 11.64
CA HIS A 19 7.64 0.79 11.82
C HIS A 19 6.74 1.31 10.68
N LEU A 20 6.09 2.46 10.94
CA LEU A 20 5.33 3.22 9.96
C LEU A 20 6.15 4.46 9.54
N ASP A 21 7.17 4.23 8.71
CA ASP A 21 8.07 5.25 8.19
C ASP A 21 8.35 5.05 6.68
N GLY A 22 9.11 6.00 6.11
CA GLY A 22 9.48 6.00 4.70
C GLY A 22 10.38 4.83 4.30
N ASP A 23 11.23 4.34 5.21
CA ASP A 23 12.12 3.20 4.93
C ASP A 23 11.30 1.92 4.75
N CYS A 24 10.41 1.63 5.70
CA CYS A 24 9.53 0.47 5.62
C CYS A 24 8.52 0.60 4.47
N PHE A 25 8.07 1.82 4.15
CA PHE A 25 7.20 2.05 3.00
C PHE A 25 7.93 1.82 1.67
N GLY A 26 9.17 2.29 1.54
CA GLY A 26 10.00 2.02 0.37
C GLY A 26 10.20 0.52 0.14
N GLU A 27 10.48 -0.21 1.21
CA GLU A 27 10.63 -1.66 1.10
C GLU A 27 9.31 -2.36 0.75
N TYR A 28 8.17 -1.87 1.26
CA TYR A 28 6.86 -2.34 0.82
C TYR A 28 6.64 -2.17 -0.69
N LEU A 29 7.02 -1.01 -1.25
CA LEU A 29 6.91 -0.76 -2.70
C LEU A 29 7.80 -1.71 -3.51
N LEU A 30 9.02 -1.98 -3.03
CA LEU A 30 9.91 -2.93 -3.66
C LEU A 30 9.31 -4.35 -3.71
N GLN A 31 8.76 -4.81 -2.59
CA GLN A 31 8.10 -6.12 -2.50
C GLN A 31 6.89 -6.21 -3.44
N LEU A 32 6.07 -5.15 -3.51
CA LEU A 32 4.92 -5.09 -4.42
C LEU A 32 5.36 -5.15 -5.89
N SER A 33 6.38 -4.37 -6.25
CA SER A 33 6.94 -4.35 -7.59
C SER A 33 7.46 -5.72 -8.03
N GLN A 34 8.20 -6.40 -7.16
CA GLN A 34 8.76 -7.73 -7.41
C GLN A 34 7.69 -8.83 -7.49
N ALA A 35 6.63 -8.73 -6.69
CA ALA A 35 5.52 -9.69 -6.73
C ALA A 35 4.72 -9.60 -8.04
N PHE A 36 4.59 -8.40 -8.61
CA PHE A 36 3.81 -8.15 -9.82
C PHE A 36 4.58 -7.28 -10.84
N PRO A 37 5.69 -7.79 -11.40
CA PRO A 37 6.61 -6.99 -12.21
C PRO A 37 6.04 -6.58 -13.57
N ASN A 38 5.01 -7.29 -14.04
CA ASN A 38 4.34 -7.02 -15.32
C ASN A 38 3.06 -6.20 -15.18
N GLU A 39 2.73 -5.73 -13.97
CA GLU A 39 1.58 -4.86 -13.71
C GLU A 39 2.05 -3.44 -13.38
N LEU A 40 1.29 -2.44 -13.86
CA LEU A 40 1.40 -1.07 -13.41
C LEU A 40 0.49 -0.86 -12.19
N HIS A 41 1.06 -0.41 -11.08
CA HIS A 41 0.35 -0.18 -9.82
C HIS A 41 0.11 1.31 -9.60
N ILE A 42 -1.15 1.73 -9.52
CA ILE A 42 -1.51 3.08 -9.10
C ILE A 42 -2.01 2.98 -7.66
N LEU A 43 -1.20 3.46 -6.72
CA LEU A 43 -1.48 3.38 -5.29
C LEU A 43 -2.01 4.71 -4.80
N GLN A 44 -3.27 4.73 -4.36
CA GLN A 44 -3.82 5.87 -3.65
C GLN A 44 -3.28 5.88 -2.22
N VAL A 45 -2.60 6.96 -1.84
CA VAL A 45 -2.00 7.13 -0.51
C VAL A 45 -2.46 8.44 0.11
N ASP A 46 -2.52 8.51 1.44
CA ASP A 46 -2.71 9.77 2.13
C ASP A 46 -1.40 10.57 2.18
N ASN A 47 -1.44 11.77 2.78
CA ASN A 47 -0.26 12.62 2.92
C ASN A 47 0.53 12.34 4.21
N ALA A 48 0.50 11.12 4.74
CA ALA A 48 1.28 10.77 5.92
C ALA A 48 2.78 10.93 5.66
N PRO A 49 3.58 11.30 6.68
CA PRO A 49 5.03 11.49 6.52
C PRO A 49 5.76 10.27 5.92
N ALA A 50 5.29 9.05 6.20
CA ALA A 50 5.84 7.83 5.64
C ALA A 50 5.74 7.78 4.09
N HIS A 51 4.65 8.27 3.50
CA HIS A 51 4.45 8.29 2.06
C HIS A 51 5.10 9.50 1.37
N MET A 52 5.47 10.53 2.14
CA MET A 52 6.06 11.77 1.65
C MET A 52 7.55 11.89 1.93
N ALA A 53 8.21 10.81 2.36
CA ALA A 53 9.62 10.85 2.69
C ALA A 53 10.46 11.13 1.43
N GLY A 54 11.28 12.19 1.47
CA GLY A 54 12.00 12.69 0.29
C GLY A 54 13.07 11.76 -0.28
N HIS A 55 13.41 10.69 0.44
CA HIS A 55 14.36 9.66 0.04
C HIS A 55 13.69 8.39 -0.53
N LEU A 56 12.38 8.39 -0.71
CA LEU A 56 11.66 7.25 -1.29
C LEU A 56 12.11 6.99 -2.74
N GLU A 57 12.61 5.79 -2.99
CA GLU A 57 12.82 5.26 -4.33
C GLU A 57 11.56 4.50 -4.77
N ILE A 58 10.79 5.09 -5.69
CA ILE A 58 9.58 4.47 -6.23
C ILE A 58 9.95 3.59 -7.43
N PRO A 59 9.63 2.28 -7.43
CA PRO A 59 9.87 1.42 -8.60
C PRO A 59 9.13 1.90 -9.86
N ASP A 60 9.72 1.68 -11.03
CA ASP A 60 9.19 2.18 -12.33
C ASP A 60 7.75 1.76 -12.65
N ASN A 61 7.31 0.61 -12.11
CA ASN A 61 5.96 0.10 -12.31
C ASN A 61 4.97 0.54 -11.22
N ILE A 62 5.31 1.55 -10.42
CA ILE A 62 4.45 2.08 -9.34
C ILE A 62 4.28 3.60 -9.50
N ILE A 63 3.04 4.05 -9.37
CA ILE A 63 2.66 5.46 -9.33
C ILE A 63 1.94 5.72 -8.00
N LEU A 64 2.44 6.68 -7.22
CA LEU A 64 1.75 7.16 -6.03
C LEU A 64 0.77 8.27 -6.40
N PHE A 65 -0.50 8.08 -6.04
CA PHE A 65 -1.57 9.04 -6.22
C PHE A 65 -2.00 9.60 -4.86
N TYR A 66 -1.47 10.76 -4.50
CA TYR A 66 -1.73 11.40 -3.21
C TYR A 66 -3.14 11.97 -3.14
N GLN A 67 -3.83 11.69 -2.03
CA GLN A 67 -5.15 12.22 -1.78
C GLN A 67 -5.13 13.74 -1.53
N PRO A 68 -6.16 14.48 -1.97
CA PRO A 68 -6.33 15.87 -1.58
C PRO A 68 -6.49 16.02 -0.07
N SER A 69 -5.87 17.06 0.51
CA SER A 69 -5.73 17.28 1.96
C SER A 69 -7.03 17.50 2.75
N CYS A 70 -8.20 17.54 2.12
CA CYS A 70 -9.49 17.79 2.78
C CYS A 70 -10.49 16.62 2.74
N CYS A 71 -10.06 15.40 2.36
CA CYS A 71 -10.98 14.25 2.24
C CYS A 71 -10.38 12.95 2.83
N PRO A 72 -10.31 12.77 4.15
CA PRO A 72 -9.85 11.52 4.75
C PRO A 72 -10.80 10.33 4.46
N GLU A 73 -12.09 10.58 4.25
CA GLU A 73 -13.10 9.54 3.97
C GLU A 73 -13.00 8.90 2.58
N VAL A 74 -12.29 9.50 1.61
CA VAL A 74 -12.22 8.95 0.24
C VAL A 74 -11.09 7.93 0.06
N ASN A 75 -10.45 7.48 1.14
CA ASN A 75 -9.52 6.37 1.07
C ASN A 75 -10.30 5.04 1.09
N PRO A 76 -10.39 4.31 -0.04
CA PRO A 76 -11.09 3.02 -0.07
C PRO A 76 -10.44 1.97 0.85
N ALA A 77 -9.17 2.16 1.27
CA ALA A 77 -8.54 1.33 2.28
C ALA A 77 -9.18 1.51 3.67
N THR A 78 -9.70 2.70 4.00
CA THR A 78 -10.32 2.96 5.33
C THR A 78 -11.55 2.09 5.55
N GLU A 79 -12.36 1.83 4.52
CA GLU A 79 -13.51 0.92 4.61
C GLU A 79 -13.11 -0.56 4.49
N SER A 80 -12.12 -0.88 3.64
CA SER A 80 -11.68 -2.27 3.45
C SER A 80 -10.88 -2.83 4.63
N LEU A 81 -10.34 -1.97 5.51
CA LEU A 81 -9.63 -2.35 6.73
C LEU A 81 -10.56 -2.68 7.91
N ALA A 82 -11.88 -2.77 7.71
CA ALA A 82 -12.76 -3.46 8.63
C ALA A 82 -12.31 -4.92 8.75
N VAL A 83 -11.40 -5.16 9.69
CA VAL A 83 -10.63 -6.39 9.89
C VAL A 83 -11.59 -7.57 9.94
N PRO A 84 -11.55 -8.51 8.98
CA PRO A 84 -12.17 -9.81 9.20
C PRO A 84 -11.44 -10.45 10.37
N GLU A 85 -12.15 -10.73 11.46
CA GLU A 85 -11.63 -11.54 12.55
C GLU A 85 -11.10 -12.86 11.96
N LYS A 86 -9.78 -13.05 12.01
CA LYS A 86 -8.97 -14.17 11.50
C LYS A 86 -8.34 -13.93 10.13
N PHE A 87 -7.15 -13.32 10.12
CA PHE A 87 -6.11 -13.70 9.18
C PHE A 87 -5.04 -14.49 9.95
N SER A 88 -5.29 -15.79 10.07
CA SER A 88 -4.22 -16.78 10.29
C SER A 88 -3.39 -16.80 9.02
N GLY A 89 -2.08 -16.62 9.16
CA GLY A 89 -1.16 -16.54 8.03
C GLY A 89 -1.36 -17.67 7.03
N MET A 90 -1.33 -17.32 5.75
CA MET A 90 -0.70 -18.10 4.71
C MET A 90 -0.64 -17.25 3.45
N GLY A 91 0.58 -17.05 2.94
CA GLY A 91 0.74 -16.62 1.56
C GLY A 91 0.01 -17.58 0.64
N ASN A 92 -0.56 -17.04 -0.43
CA ASN A 92 -0.81 -17.74 -1.69
C ASN A 92 -1.14 -16.68 -2.75
N PHE A 93 -0.16 -16.52 -3.65
CA PHE A 93 -0.17 -16.01 -5.05
C PHE A 93 -1.20 -14.95 -5.47
#